data_AF-A0A239S7W3-F1
#
_entry.id   AF-A0A239S7W3-F1
#
_cell.length_a   1.000
_cell.length_b   1.000
_cell.length_c   1.000
_cell.angle_alpha   90.00
_cell.angle_beta   90.00
_cell.angle_gamma   90.00
#
_symmetry.space_group_name_H-M   'P 1'
#
loop_
_entity.id
_entity.type
_entity.pdbx_description
1 polymer ?
#
loop_
_entity_poly.entity_id
_entity_poly.type
_entity_poly.pdbx_seq_one_letter_code
_entity_poly.pdbx_strand_id
1 'polypeptide(L)'
;MNRVVRVCALLAATVATLVMAACSPRYDWREVHDKDGAYAVTYPAKPTQDEREVKFASGPLPMRMQAARVDAALFAVGVVTLPSDDATLRQTVVDELQHGLLANVNERQVSPSQVMVRQAGDAPSLPGMAVSAQGVASDKAERYVSARFVGRGNHVYQAVVMGTKAPGKEQVDQFLDSFTLE
;
A
#
# COMPACT_ATOMS: atom_id res chain seq x y z
N MET A 1 21.40 1.54 -70.84
CA MET A 1 21.07 0.45 -69.88
C MET A 1 22.08 0.48 -68.74
N ASN A 2 21.78 0.41 -67.45
CA ASN A 2 20.53 0.33 -66.73
C ASN A 2 20.77 0.92 -65.33
N ARG A 3 19.90 1.85 -64.93
CA ARG A 3 19.84 2.63 -63.68
C ARG A 3 19.62 1.78 -62.41
N VAL A 4 20.01 0.51 -62.41
CA VAL A 4 19.55 -0.49 -61.42
C VAL A 4 20.56 -0.72 -60.27
N VAL A 5 21.83 -0.36 -60.43
CA VAL A 5 22.85 -0.68 -59.40
C VAL A 5 22.87 0.32 -58.23
N ARG A 6 22.21 1.48 -58.34
CA ARG A 6 22.12 2.47 -57.25
C ARG A 6 21.06 2.15 -56.19
N VAL A 7 20.27 1.09 -56.40
CA VAL A 7 19.17 0.74 -55.49
C VAL A 7 19.62 -0.16 -54.35
N CYS A 8 20.77 -0.84 -54.44
CA CYS A 8 21.19 -1.81 -53.42
C CYS A 8 22.12 -1.26 -52.31
N ALA A 9 22.68 -0.06 -52.44
CA ALA A 9 23.60 0.49 -51.43
C ALA A 9 23.01 1.60 -50.56
N LEU A 10 21.69 1.83 -50.64
CA LEU A 10 20.93 2.72 -49.75
C LEU A 10 20.02 1.95 -48.79
N LEU A 11 20.10 0.62 -48.79
CA LEU A 11 19.31 -0.29 -47.95
C LEU A 11 20.06 -0.77 -46.69
N ALA A 12 21.18 -0.14 -46.34
CA ALA A 12 21.99 -0.50 -45.18
C ALA A 12 21.84 0.47 -43.98
N ALA A 13 20.93 1.46 -44.06
CA ALA A 13 20.84 2.54 -43.06
C ALA A 13 19.51 2.63 -42.29
N THR A 14 18.59 1.67 -42.46
CA THR A 14 17.21 1.82 -41.95
C THR A 14 16.67 0.59 -41.21
N VAL A 15 17.51 -0.14 -40.47
CA VAL A 15 17.04 -1.20 -39.54
C VAL A 15 17.89 -1.21 -38.26
N ALA A 16 17.88 -0.12 -37.49
CA ALA A 16 18.46 -0.13 -36.14
C ALA A 16 17.80 0.83 -35.14
N THR A 17 16.67 1.45 -35.48
CA THR A 17 15.78 2.01 -34.48
C THR A 17 14.77 0.93 -34.10
N LEU A 18 15.26 -0.15 -33.45
CA LEU A 18 14.39 -0.90 -32.55
C LEU A 18 13.96 0.10 -31.50
N VAL A 19 12.73 0.55 -31.66
CA VAL A 19 11.93 1.26 -30.68
C VAL A 19 12.20 0.63 -29.34
N MET A 20 12.93 1.33 -28.48
CA MET A 20 12.89 1.12 -27.04
C MET A 20 11.47 1.48 -26.60
N ALA A 21 10.52 0.61 -26.90
CA ALA A 21 9.33 0.44 -26.09
C ALA A 21 9.86 -0.16 -24.79
N ALA A 22 10.50 0.68 -23.98
CA ALA A 22 10.69 0.40 -22.57
C ALA A 22 9.27 0.30 -22.01
N CYS A 23 8.72 -0.92 -22.04
CA CYS A 23 7.52 -1.26 -21.29
C CYS A 23 7.82 -0.83 -19.86
N SER A 24 7.26 0.30 -19.44
CA SER A 24 7.31 0.68 -18.03
C SER A 24 6.67 -0.48 -17.26
N PRO A 25 7.36 -1.06 -16.26
CA PRO A 25 6.81 -2.18 -15.51
C PRO A 25 5.48 -1.72 -14.90
N ARG A 26 4.48 -2.61 -14.93
CA ARG A 26 3.14 -2.36 -14.38
C ARG A 26 3.19 -1.87 -12.93
N TYR A 27 4.18 -2.36 -12.19
CA TYR A 27 4.53 -1.93 -10.85
C TYR A 27 5.89 -1.22 -10.91
N ASP A 28 5.91 0.04 -10.52
CA ASP A 28 7.11 0.88 -10.42
C ASP A 28 7.42 1.09 -8.94
N TRP A 29 7.93 0.00 -8.34
CA TRP A 29 8.21 -0.13 -6.92
C TRP A 29 9.28 0.87 -6.49
N ARG A 30 8.95 1.68 -5.50
CA ARG A 30 9.86 2.67 -4.92
C ARG A 30 9.71 2.71 -3.42
N GLU A 31 10.84 2.74 -2.73
CA GLU A 31 10.89 2.97 -1.31
C GLU A 31 10.55 4.43 -1.01
N VAL A 32 9.72 4.65 0.00
CA VAL A 32 9.31 5.95 0.49
C VAL A 32 9.54 5.97 1.98
N HIS A 33 10.29 6.96 2.43
CA HIS A 33 10.46 7.28 3.85
C HIS A 33 9.58 8.47 4.18
N ASP A 34 8.79 8.32 5.22
CA ASP A 34 7.79 9.26 5.61
C ASP A 34 8.08 9.77 7.01
N LYS A 35 8.84 10.86 7.06
CA LYS A 35 9.38 11.41 8.31
C LYS A 35 8.29 11.87 9.27
N ASP A 36 7.22 12.48 8.74
CA ASP A 36 6.08 12.94 9.55
C ASP A 36 5.24 11.76 10.04
N GLY A 37 5.20 10.67 9.25
CA GLY A 37 4.58 9.42 9.64
C GLY A 37 5.42 8.53 10.53
N ALA A 38 6.73 8.72 10.61
CA ALA A 38 7.67 7.83 11.27
C ALA A 38 7.63 6.38 10.72
N TYR A 39 7.60 6.22 9.39
CA TYR A 39 7.68 4.90 8.73
C TYR A 39 8.37 4.94 7.37
N ALA A 40 8.78 3.76 6.89
CA ALA A 40 9.17 3.51 5.50
C ALA A 40 8.36 2.36 4.89
N VAL A 41 8.11 2.41 3.58
CA VAL A 41 7.41 1.37 2.83
C VAL A 41 7.73 1.45 1.33
N THR A 42 7.63 0.33 0.62
CA THR A 42 7.81 0.28 -0.83
C THR A 42 6.47 0.33 -1.54
N TYR A 43 6.14 1.48 -2.16
CA TYR A 43 4.90 1.65 -2.94
C TYR A 43 5.05 1.17 -4.38
N PRO A 44 3.99 0.61 -4.99
CA PRO A 44 4.03 0.10 -6.37
C PRO A 44 3.94 1.17 -7.46
N ALA A 45 3.71 2.42 -7.08
CA ALA A 45 3.71 3.60 -7.94
C ALA A 45 3.97 4.83 -7.07
N LYS A 46 4.03 6.03 -7.66
CA LYS A 46 4.19 7.28 -6.87
C LYS A 46 2.97 7.45 -5.96
N PRO A 47 3.12 7.48 -4.63
CA PRO A 47 1.98 7.71 -3.76
C PRO A 47 1.54 9.18 -3.80
N THR A 48 0.25 9.41 -3.63
CA THR A 48 -0.33 10.69 -3.25
C THR A 48 -0.48 10.76 -1.74
N GLN A 49 -0.36 11.94 -1.16
CA GLN A 49 -0.58 12.19 0.27
C GLN A 49 -1.84 13.03 0.48
N ASP A 50 -2.58 12.72 1.55
CA ASP A 50 -3.72 13.48 2.05
C ASP A 50 -3.69 13.53 3.59
N GLU A 51 -4.25 14.57 4.17
CA GLU A 51 -4.36 14.76 5.62
C GLU A 51 -5.75 15.24 5.99
N ARG A 52 -6.38 14.57 6.96
CA ARG A 52 -7.72 14.91 7.42
C ARG A 52 -7.94 14.51 8.87
N GLU A 53 -8.90 15.15 9.51
CA GLU A 53 -9.40 14.67 10.80
C GLU A 53 -10.35 13.48 10.58
N VAL A 54 -10.11 12.40 11.32
CA VAL A 54 -11.00 11.24 11.38
C VAL A 54 -11.63 11.20 12.76
N LYS A 55 -12.95 10.98 12.79
CA LYS A 55 -13.71 10.90 14.04
C LYS A 55 -13.54 9.51 14.65
N PHE A 56 -13.00 9.46 15.86
CA PHE A 56 -12.95 8.28 16.72
C PHE A 56 -13.88 8.50 17.93
N ALA A 57 -14.15 7.45 18.70
CA ALA A 57 -14.92 7.57 19.93
C ALA A 57 -14.25 8.52 20.95
N SER A 58 -12.92 8.62 20.91
CA SER A 58 -12.11 9.53 21.73
C SER A 58 -12.10 10.98 21.24
N GLY A 59 -12.68 11.27 20.07
CA GLY A 59 -12.69 12.59 19.44
C GLY A 59 -12.09 12.59 18.03
N PRO A 60 -12.08 13.74 17.34
CA PRO A 60 -11.38 13.87 16.07
C PRO A 60 -9.87 13.76 16.30
N LEU A 61 -9.20 12.91 15.51
CA LEU A 61 -7.75 12.78 15.50
C LEU A 61 -7.21 13.01 14.08
N PRO A 62 -6.05 13.66 13.93
CA PRO A 62 -5.43 13.84 12.63
C PRO A 62 -4.97 12.49 12.07
N MET A 63 -5.37 12.21 10.84
CA MET A 63 -4.94 11.05 10.08
C MET A 63 -4.28 11.48 8.77
N ARG A 64 -3.04 11.04 8.59
CA ARG A 64 -2.30 11.21 7.36
C ARG A 64 -2.35 9.94 6.54
N MET A 65 -2.58 10.07 5.24
CA MET A 65 -2.78 8.95 4.32
C MET A 65 -1.83 9.09 3.14
N GLN A 66 -1.00 8.08 2.88
CA GLN A 66 -0.27 7.94 1.63
C GLN A 66 -0.77 6.73 0.86
N ALA A 67 -1.08 6.91 -0.43
CA ALA A 67 -1.64 5.83 -1.24
C ALA A 67 -1.19 5.86 -2.70
N ALA A 68 -1.00 4.66 -3.26
CA ALA A 68 -0.70 4.43 -4.67
C ALA A 68 -1.70 3.43 -5.24
N ARG A 69 -2.22 3.70 -6.45
CA ARG A 69 -3.17 2.81 -7.14
C ARG A 69 -2.50 2.17 -8.34
N VAL A 70 -2.65 0.86 -8.46
CA VAL A 70 -2.29 0.06 -9.64
C VAL A 70 -3.53 -0.74 -10.01
N ASP A 71 -4.12 -0.41 -11.15
CA ASP A 71 -5.39 -0.96 -11.63
C ASP A 71 -6.53 -0.81 -10.61
N ALA A 72 -7.14 -1.93 -10.24
CA ALA A 72 -8.26 -2.01 -9.31
C ALA A 72 -7.85 -2.01 -7.83
N ALA A 73 -6.55 -1.95 -7.54
CA ALA A 73 -6.02 -2.05 -6.18
C ALA A 73 -5.35 -0.77 -5.71
N LEU A 74 -5.64 -0.41 -4.46
CA LEU A 74 -5.05 0.68 -3.71
C LEU A 74 -4.12 0.09 -2.65
N PHE A 75 -2.90 0.60 -2.59
CA PHE A 75 -1.89 0.30 -1.59
C PHE A 75 -1.71 1.56 -0.76
N ALA A 76 -2.03 1.53 0.53
CA ALA A 76 -2.08 2.71 1.36
C ALA A 76 -1.48 2.48 2.75
N VAL A 77 -0.86 3.53 3.30
CA VAL A 77 -0.50 3.63 4.71
C VAL A 77 -1.24 4.80 5.30
N GLY A 78 -1.95 4.54 6.40
CA GLY A 78 -2.59 5.53 7.23
C GLY A 78 -1.86 5.65 8.57
N VAL A 79 -1.68 6.88 9.04
CA VAL A 79 -1.06 7.19 10.33
C VAL A 79 -1.98 8.13 11.10
N VAL A 80 -2.50 7.66 12.23
CA VAL A 80 -3.25 8.48 13.19
C VAL A 80 -2.28 8.97 14.26
N THR A 81 -2.27 10.27 14.53
CA THR A 81 -1.45 10.86 15.60
C THR A 81 -2.31 11.12 16.82
N LEU A 82 -1.93 10.50 17.94
CA LEU A 82 -2.56 10.64 19.24
C LEU A 82 -2.02 11.89 19.97
N PRO A 83 -2.82 12.50 20.86
CA PRO A 83 -2.39 13.68 21.63
C PRO A 83 -1.27 13.37 22.64
N SER A 84 -1.10 12.11 23.02
CA SER A 84 -0.08 11.63 23.95
C SER A 84 0.26 10.16 23.66
N ASP A 85 1.39 9.70 24.21
CA ASP A 85 1.75 8.28 24.21
C ASP A 85 0.93 7.53 25.29
N ASP A 86 -0.35 7.27 24.96
CA ASP A 86 -1.29 6.54 25.82
C ASP A 86 -1.59 5.17 25.19
N ALA A 87 -1.17 4.09 25.86
CA ALA A 87 -1.34 2.73 25.38
C ALA A 87 -2.80 2.29 25.27
N THR A 88 -3.68 2.76 26.17
CA THR A 88 -5.10 2.43 26.14
C THR A 88 -5.77 3.11 24.95
N LEU A 89 -5.55 4.41 24.78
CA LEU A 89 -6.07 5.16 23.63
C LEU A 89 -5.53 4.57 22.32
N ARG A 90 -4.25 4.20 22.28
CA ARG A 90 -3.62 3.57 21.11
C ARG A 90 -4.31 2.28 20.72
N GLN A 91 -4.59 1.40 21.68
CA GLN A 91 -5.30 0.16 21.41
C GLN A 91 -6.74 0.41 20.95
N THR A 92 -7.45 1.35 21.59
CA THR A 92 -8.80 1.74 21.15
C THR A 92 -8.82 2.21 19.70
N VAL A 93 -7.88 3.06 19.30
CA VAL A 93 -7.79 3.56 17.92
C VAL A 93 -7.41 2.45 16.94
N VAL A 94 -6.54 1.50 17.31
CA VAL A 94 -6.26 0.29 16.50
C VAL A 94 -7.55 -0.50 16.25
N ASP A 95 -8.32 -0.77 17.31
CA ASP A 95 -9.55 -1.55 17.23
C ASP A 95 -10.62 -0.84 16.38
N GLU A 96 -10.78 0.48 16.54
CA GLU A 96 -11.69 1.29 15.72
C GLU A 96 -11.28 1.32 14.24
N LEU A 97 -9.98 1.45 13.92
CA LEU A 97 -9.49 1.38 12.54
C LEU A 97 -9.74 0.00 11.92
N GLN A 98 -9.50 -1.06 12.69
CA GLN A 98 -9.78 -2.42 12.25
C GLN A 98 -11.28 -2.58 11.96
N HIS A 99 -12.16 -2.21 12.90
CA HIS A 99 -13.60 -2.30 12.68
C HIS A 99 -14.06 -1.44 11.49
N GLY A 100 -13.58 -0.20 11.36
CA GLY A 100 -13.93 0.68 10.24
C GLY A 100 -13.49 0.12 8.88
N LEU A 101 -12.31 -0.49 8.80
CA LEU A 101 -11.85 -1.17 7.59
C LEU A 101 -12.73 -2.38 7.28
N LEU A 102 -13.06 -3.17 8.30
CA LEU A 102 -13.80 -4.42 8.16
C LEU A 102 -15.29 -4.20 7.85
N ALA A 103 -15.90 -3.12 8.34
CA ALA A 103 -17.29 -2.77 8.03
C ALA A 103 -17.53 -2.54 6.53
N ASN A 104 -16.48 -2.21 5.77
CA ASN A 104 -16.55 -2.04 4.32
C ASN A 104 -16.42 -3.37 3.54
N VAL A 105 -16.05 -4.46 4.22
CA VAL A 105 -15.96 -5.82 3.68
C VAL A 105 -16.93 -6.75 4.41
N ASN A 106 -17.18 -7.95 3.89
CA ASN A 106 -18.07 -8.89 4.56
C ASN A 106 -17.35 -9.49 5.79
N GLU A 107 -17.66 -8.98 6.98
CA GLU A 107 -17.01 -9.32 8.26
C GLU A 107 -16.98 -10.83 8.56
N ARG A 108 -17.90 -11.61 7.99
CA ARG A 108 -17.99 -13.07 8.20
C ARG A 108 -16.81 -13.85 7.60
N GLN A 109 -15.96 -13.22 6.79
CA GLN A 109 -14.84 -13.85 6.10
C GLN A 109 -13.47 -13.29 6.55
N VAL A 110 -13.45 -12.57 7.68
CA VAL A 110 -12.21 -12.00 8.21
C VAL A 110 -11.47 -13.06 9.02
N SER A 111 -10.17 -13.21 8.76
CA SER A 111 -9.27 -14.01 9.60
C SER A 111 -8.22 -13.09 10.24
N PRO A 112 -8.41 -12.64 11.49
CA PRO A 112 -7.39 -11.92 12.22
C PRO A 112 -6.22 -12.85 12.59
N SER A 113 -4.99 -12.34 12.51
CA SER A 113 -3.80 -13.04 12.96
C SER A 113 -2.77 -12.06 13.53
N GLN A 114 -1.92 -12.53 14.44
CA GLN A 114 -0.80 -11.72 14.90
C GLN A 114 0.30 -11.66 13.84
N VAL A 115 0.95 -10.50 13.71
CA VAL A 115 2.10 -10.29 12.84
C VAL A 115 3.17 -9.52 13.59
N MET A 116 4.44 -9.74 13.25
CA MET A 116 5.56 -8.95 13.77
C MET A 116 5.91 -7.86 12.75
N VAL A 117 5.77 -6.59 13.14
CA VAL A 117 6.07 -5.44 12.28
C VAL A 117 7.50 -4.96 12.54
N ARG A 118 8.26 -4.77 11.46
CA ARG A 118 9.67 -4.38 11.51
C ARG A 118 9.82 -2.96 12.08
N GLN A 119 10.94 -2.76 12.77
CA GLN A 119 11.41 -1.45 13.20
C GLN A 119 12.77 -1.19 12.54
N ALA A 120 13.10 0.07 12.30
CA ALA A 120 14.40 0.46 11.78
C ALA A 120 15.54 0.14 12.77
N GLY A 121 16.74 -0.10 12.24
CA GLY A 121 17.90 -0.49 13.02
C GLY A 121 17.80 -1.90 13.60
N ASP A 122 18.44 -2.13 14.75
CA ASP A 122 18.47 -3.43 15.45
C ASP A 122 17.33 -3.59 16.47
N ALA A 123 16.31 -2.73 16.42
CA ALA A 123 15.17 -2.80 17.33
C ALA A 123 14.33 -4.07 17.06
N PRO A 124 13.83 -4.74 18.13
CA PRO A 124 12.97 -5.91 17.95
C PRO A 124 11.68 -5.52 17.22
N SER A 125 11.14 -6.43 16.42
CA SER A 125 9.84 -6.18 15.79
C SER A 125 8.72 -6.02 16.83
N LEU A 126 7.73 -5.19 16.54
CA LEU A 126 6.57 -4.99 17.41
C LEU A 126 5.42 -5.92 17.03
N PRO A 127 4.65 -6.44 18.01
CA PRO A 127 3.43 -7.16 17.71
C PRO A 127 2.40 -6.21 17.08
N GLY A 128 1.79 -6.67 15.99
CA GLY A 128 0.68 -6.03 15.32
C GLY A 128 -0.41 -7.05 14.99
N MET A 129 -1.50 -6.55 14.41
CA MET A 129 -2.62 -7.35 13.94
C MET A 129 -2.65 -7.34 12.42
N ALA A 130 -2.77 -8.50 11.80
CA ALA A 130 -3.08 -8.64 10.39
C ALA A 130 -4.53 -9.08 10.22
N VAL A 131 -5.20 -8.55 9.20
CA VAL A 131 -6.53 -9.00 8.78
C VAL A 131 -6.53 -9.19 7.28
N SER A 132 -7.24 -10.21 6.82
CA SER A 132 -7.49 -10.42 5.40
C SER A 132 -8.94 -10.82 5.22
N ALA A 133 -9.58 -10.26 4.20
CA ALA A 133 -10.89 -10.69 3.75
C ALA A 133 -11.00 -10.53 2.23
N GLN A 134 -11.67 -11.49 1.60
CA GLN A 134 -12.00 -11.43 0.19
C GLN A 134 -13.41 -11.99 0.03
N GLY A 135 -14.28 -11.23 -0.62
CA GLY A 135 -15.64 -11.68 -0.82
C GLY A 135 -16.48 -10.70 -1.60
N VAL A 136 -17.77 -10.99 -1.62
CA VAL A 136 -18.78 -10.15 -2.23
C VAL A 136 -19.50 -9.39 -1.12
N ALA A 137 -19.51 -8.06 -1.22
CA ALA A 137 -20.24 -7.20 -0.30
C ALA A 137 -21.75 -7.31 -0.49
N SER A 138 -22.52 -6.72 0.43
CA SER A 138 -24.00 -6.74 0.39
C SER A 138 -24.60 -6.15 -0.88
N ASP A 139 -23.88 -5.24 -1.55
CA ASP A 139 -24.23 -4.62 -2.83
C ASP A 139 -23.78 -5.43 -4.06
N LYS A 140 -23.30 -6.66 -3.87
CA LYS A 140 -22.76 -7.56 -4.90
C LYS A 140 -21.41 -7.13 -5.50
N ALA A 141 -20.75 -6.10 -4.97
CA ALA A 141 -19.40 -5.76 -5.40
C ALA A 141 -18.37 -6.73 -4.83
N GLU A 142 -17.46 -7.23 -5.68
CA GLU A 142 -16.26 -7.91 -5.20
C GLU A 142 -15.38 -6.93 -4.42
N ARG A 143 -14.88 -7.38 -3.28
CA ARG A 143 -13.96 -6.64 -2.42
C ARG A 143 -12.85 -7.53 -1.92
N TYR A 144 -11.67 -6.98 -1.92
CA TYR A 144 -10.46 -7.54 -1.35
C TYR A 144 -9.89 -6.54 -0.34
N VAL A 145 -9.43 -7.05 0.79
CA VAL A 145 -8.64 -6.31 1.76
C VAL A 145 -7.60 -7.22 2.39
N SER A 146 -6.37 -6.71 2.52
CA SER A 146 -5.33 -7.26 3.39
C SER A 146 -4.64 -6.10 4.08
N ALA A 147 -4.63 -6.12 5.41
CA ALA A 147 -4.10 -5.01 6.19
C ALA A 147 -3.29 -5.48 7.39
N ARG A 148 -2.39 -4.61 7.84
CA ARG A 148 -1.64 -4.72 9.09
C ARG A 148 -1.83 -3.45 9.91
N PHE A 149 -2.05 -3.62 11.21
CA PHE A 149 -2.21 -2.56 12.19
C PHE A 149 -1.16 -2.71 13.27
N VAL A 150 -0.56 -1.60 13.68
CA VAL A 150 0.40 -1.56 14.78
C VAL A 150 0.36 -0.17 15.43
N GLY A 151 0.61 -0.10 16.73
CA GLY A 151 0.77 1.15 17.44
C GLY A 151 2.19 1.28 18.00
N ARG A 152 2.77 2.48 17.92
CA ARG A 152 4.08 2.81 18.50
C ARG A 152 4.10 4.28 18.94
N GLY A 153 4.46 4.52 20.20
CA GLY A 153 4.42 5.87 20.78
C GLY A 153 3.03 6.49 20.65
N ASN A 154 2.95 7.73 20.19
CA ASN A 154 1.71 8.42 19.89
C ASN A 154 1.17 8.17 18.46
N HIS A 155 1.67 7.16 17.73
CA HIS A 155 1.20 6.84 16.37
C HIS A 155 0.46 5.49 16.32
N VAL A 156 -0.62 5.45 15.56
CA VAL A 156 -1.29 4.23 15.12
C VAL A 156 -1.21 4.13 13.60
N TYR A 157 -0.76 2.98 13.12
CA TYR A 157 -0.48 2.72 11.71
C TYR A 157 -1.46 1.70 11.14
N GLN A 158 -1.85 1.92 9.89
CA GLN A 158 -2.62 0.99 9.08
C GLN A 158 -1.98 0.88 7.70
N ALA A 159 -1.28 -0.22 7.42
CA ALA A 159 -0.83 -0.55 6.06
C ALA A 159 -1.88 -1.47 5.42
N VAL A 160 -2.45 -1.10 4.27
CA VAL A 160 -3.57 -1.79 3.65
C VAL A 160 -3.41 -1.91 2.13
N VAL A 161 -3.74 -3.09 1.62
CA VAL A 161 -4.04 -3.32 0.21
C VAL A 161 -5.51 -3.63 0.08
N MET A 162 -6.23 -2.86 -0.73
CA MET A 162 -7.66 -3.08 -0.96
C MET A 162 -8.04 -2.82 -2.41
N GLY A 163 -9.11 -3.47 -2.88
CA GLY A 163 -9.55 -3.28 -4.26
C GLY A 163 -10.79 -4.09 -4.60
N THR A 164 -11.30 -3.89 -5.81
CA THR A 164 -12.39 -4.73 -6.35
C THR A 164 -11.89 -6.04 -6.94
N LYS A 165 -10.57 -6.18 -7.10
CA LYS A 165 -9.88 -7.41 -7.49
C LYS A 165 -8.58 -7.51 -6.68
N ALA A 166 -8.33 -8.69 -6.12
CA ALA A 166 -7.08 -8.96 -5.41
C ALA A 166 -5.88 -8.84 -6.38
N PRO A 167 -4.82 -8.08 -6.04
CA PRO A 167 -3.52 -8.22 -6.68
C PRO A 167 -2.97 -9.64 -6.51
N GLY A 168 -1.92 -9.98 -7.26
CA GLY A 168 -1.18 -11.20 -6.97
C GLY A 168 -0.59 -11.16 -5.57
N LYS A 169 -0.55 -12.31 -4.90
CA LYS A 169 -0.08 -12.43 -3.51
C LYS A 169 1.30 -11.80 -3.31
N GLU A 170 2.21 -11.99 -4.25
CA GLU A 170 3.55 -11.40 -4.21
C GLU A 170 3.53 -9.88 -4.10
N GLN A 171 2.62 -9.20 -4.80
CA GLN A 171 2.52 -7.74 -4.74
C GLN A 171 1.95 -7.27 -3.40
N VAL A 172 1.02 -8.03 -2.83
CA VAL A 172 0.47 -7.75 -1.49
C VAL A 172 1.55 -7.93 -0.43
N ASP A 173 2.24 -9.07 -0.46
CA ASP A 173 3.30 -9.39 0.49
C ASP A 173 4.46 -8.39 0.38
N GLN A 174 4.89 -8.05 -0.83
CA GLN A 174 5.97 -7.07 -1.06
C GLN A 174 5.67 -5.72 -0.40
N PHE A 175 4.44 -5.20 -0.58
CA PHE A 175 4.04 -3.94 0.06
C PHE A 175 3.98 -4.09 1.59
N LEU A 176 3.24 -5.08 2.10
CA LEU A 176 3.00 -5.23 3.54
C LEU A 176 4.27 -5.60 4.33
N ASP A 177 5.17 -6.41 3.74
CA ASP A 177 6.44 -6.82 4.36
C ASP A 177 7.50 -5.72 4.28
N SER A 178 7.41 -4.79 3.33
CA SER A 178 8.32 -3.63 3.27
C SER A 178 8.05 -2.61 4.37
N PHE A 179 6.84 -2.59 4.94
CA PHE A 179 6.46 -1.63 5.97
C PHE A 179 7.34 -1.76 7.22
N THR A 180 8.01 -0.67 7.56
CA THR A 180 8.96 -0.58 8.66
C THR A 180 8.70 0.70 9.45
N LEU A 181 8.66 0.59 10.78
CA LEU A 181 8.52 1.74 11.67
C LEU A 181 9.88 2.43 11.87
N GLU A 182 9.95 3.74 11.65
CA GLU A 182 11.17 4.56 11.78
C GLU A 182 11.18 5.41 13.04
#